data_AF-A0A0G0WK26-F1
#
_entry.id   AF-A0A0G0WK26-F1
#
_cell.length_a   1.000
_cell.length_b   1.000
_cell.length_c   1.000
_cell.angle_alpha   90.00
_cell.angle_beta   90.00
_cell.angle_gamma   90.00
#
_symmetry.space_group_name_H-M   'P 1'
#
loop_
_entity.id
_entity.type
_entity.pdbx_description
1 polymer ?
#
loop_
_entity_poly.entity_id
_entity_poly.type
_entity_poly.pdbx_seq_one_letter_code
_entity_poly.pdbx_strand_id
1 'polypeptide(L)'
;MKITIPTHQQNARQVARNLGYAEFDDPNSGQISYTRRLSSNFYPRFHLYIEEKKGQMTFNLHLDQKQVSYKGHTAHSGEYDGELVEQEGERIKKEISGSASANSASAFSPIRRIKK
;
A
#
# COMPACT_ATOMS: atom_id res chain seq x y z
N MET A 1 -1.69 2.29 -11.22
CA MET A 1 -0.39 2.94 -11.41
C MET A 1 0.73 1.95 -11.11
N LYS A 2 1.82 1.97 -11.88
CA LYS A 2 3.00 1.11 -11.66
C LYS A 2 4.22 1.98 -11.40
N ILE A 3 4.94 1.71 -10.31
CA ILE A 3 6.15 2.42 -9.91
C ILE A 3 7.26 1.40 -9.77
N THR A 4 8.35 1.54 -10.52
CA THR A 4 9.54 0.69 -10.39
C THR A 4 10.67 1.51 -9.78
N ILE A 5 11.28 0.97 -8.74
CA ILE A 5 12.43 1.57 -8.06
C ILE A 5 13.54 0.55 -7.85
N PRO A 6 14.81 0.95 -7.75
CA PRO A 6 15.89 0.06 -7.37
C PRO A 6 15.74 -0.36 -5.90
N THR A 7 15.97 -1.64 -5.61
CA THR A 7 15.92 -2.24 -4.27
C THR A 7 17.15 -1.84 -3.44
N HIS A 8 17.33 -0.55 -3.13
CA HIS A 8 18.55 -0.07 -2.46
C HIS A 8 18.50 -0.22 -0.92
N GLN A 9 18.23 -1.41 -0.38
CA GLN A 9 18.17 -1.77 1.07
C GLN A 9 16.82 -1.58 1.79
N GLN A 10 15.76 -1.11 1.14
CA GLN A 10 14.45 -0.97 1.79
C GLN A 10 13.65 -2.27 1.69
N ASN A 11 13.19 -2.80 2.82
CA ASN A 11 12.31 -3.96 2.85
C ASN A 11 10.89 -3.56 2.42
N ALA A 12 10.32 -4.26 1.44
CA ALA A 12 8.96 -4.02 0.94
C ALA A 12 7.91 -3.97 2.07
N ARG A 13 8.06 -4.89 3.04
CA ARG A 13 7.22 -4.96 4.24
C ARG A 13 7.31 -3.70 5.10
N GLN A 14 8.51 -3.14 5.27
CA GLN A 14 8.72 -1.94 6.08
C GLN A 14 8.11 -0.72 5.40
N VAL A 15 8.31 -0.57 4.09
CA VAL A 15 7.71 0.49 3.28
C VAL A 15 6.20 0.45 3.37
N ALA A 16 5.60 -0.73 3.19
CA ALA A 16 4.15 -0.87 3.26
C ALA A 16 3.58 -0.58 4.66
N ARG A 17 4.28 -0.98 5.73
CA ARG A 17 3.89 -0.66 7.11
C ARG A 17 3.94 0.84 7.39
N ASN A 18 4.99 1.54 6.95
CA ASN A 18 5.09 2.99 7.12
C ASN A 18 3.96 3.74 6.39
N LEU A 19 3.55 3.23 5.24
CA LEU A 19 2.43 3.77 4.46
C LEU A 19 1.04 3.42 5.04
N GLY A 20 0.99 2.57 6.06
CA GLY A 20 -0.25 2.14 6.71
C GLY A 20 -1.03 1.09 5.94
N TYR A 21 -0.35 0.29 5.10
CA TYR A 21 -0.96 -0.85 4.44
C TYR A 21 -0.93 -2.10 5.33
N ALA A 22 -2.01 -2.88 5.28
CA ALA A 22 -2.06 -4.20 5.88
C ALA A 22 -1.48 -5.22 4.90
N GLU A 23 -0.52 -6.00 5.37
CA GLU A 23 0.05 -7.12 4.63
C GLU A 23 -0.98 -8.26 4.53
N PHE A 24 -1.10 -8.81 3.32
CA PHE A 24 -1.90 -9.97 3.01
C PHE A 24 -1.04 -10.92 2.18
N ASP A 25 -0.61 -12.00 2.82
CA ASP A 25 0.11 -13.09 2.17
C ASP A 25 -0.92 -14.01 1.52
N ASP A 26 -0.88 -14.11 0.20
CA ASP A 26 -1.75 -15.03 -0.52
C ASP A 26 -1.15 -16.45 -0.48
N PRO A 27 -1.75 -17.38 0.27
CA PRO A 27 -1.21 -18.73 0.45
C PRO A 27 -1.17 -19.54 -0.85
N ASN A 28 -1.92 -19.15 -1.88
CA ASN A 28 -1.96 -19.87 -3.16
C ASN A 28 -0.86 -19.42 -4.12
N SER A 29 -0.53 -18.12 -4.13
CA SER A 29 0.46 -17.56 -5.06
C SER A 29 1.82 -17.32 -4.40
N GLY A 30 1.89 -17.31 -3.06
CA GLY A 30 3.07 -16.91 -2.30
C GLY A 30 3.45 -15.44 -2.52
N GLN A 31 2.52 -14.64 -3.06
CA GLN A 31 2.73 -13.22 -3.31
C GLN A 31 2.20 -12.40 -2.15
N ILE A 32 3.02 -11.45 -1.69
CA ILE A 32 2.60 -10.51 -0.66
C ILE A 32 1.89 -9.34 -1.33
N SER A 33 0.62 -9.20 -1.01
CA SER A 33 -0.20 -8.06 -1.38
C SER A 33 -0.42 -7.17 -0.17
N TYR A 34 -0.71 -5.90 -0.43
CA TYR A 34 -0.87 -4.89 0.59
C TYR A 34 -2.16 -4.14 0.33
N THR A 35 -3.03 -4.07 1.34
CA THR A 35 -4.31 -3.38 1.18
C THR A 35 -4.49 -2.27 2.19
N ARG A 36 -5.07 -1.16 1.76
CA ARG A 36 -5.39 -0.03 2.63
C ARG A 36 -6.80 0.46 2.34
N ARG A 37 -7.65 0.43 3.36
CA ARG A 37 -9.03 0.92 3.26
C ARG A 37 -9.04 2.44 3.41
N LEU A 38 -9.75 3.13 2.52
CA LEU A 38 -9.93 4.59 2.58
C LEU A 38 -11.11 4.98 3.48
N SER A 39 -12.07 4.07 3.66
CA SER A 39 -13.28 4.29 4.45
C SER A 39 -13.52 3.13 5.43
N SER A 40 -14.52 3.29 6.31
CA SER A 40 -15.00 2.19 7.17
C SER A 40 -15.74 1.10 6.39
N ASN A 41 -16.07 1.34 5.12
CA ASN A 41 -16.77 0.38 4.28
C ASN A 41 -15.77 -0.56 3.58
N PHE A 42 -16.28 -1.62 2.94
CA PHE A 42 -15.44 -2.56 2.17
C PHE A 42 -14.73 -1.92 0.98
N TYR A 43 -15.30 -0.83 0.45
CA TYR A 43 -14.77 -0.04 -0.65
C TYR A 43 -14.87 1.46 -0.32
N PRO A 44 -14.01 2.32 -0.89
CA PRO A 44 -12.88 1.99 -1.76
C PRO A 44 -11.64 1.54 -0.98
N ARG A 45 -10.83 0.65 -1.57
CA ARG A 45 -9.57 0.16 -0.99
C ARG A 45 -8.44 0.26 -2.00
N PHE A 46 -7.27 0.67 -1.55
CA PHE A 46 -6.04 0.54 -2.31
C PHE A 46 -5.55 -0.89 -2.23
N HIS A 47 -5.17 -1.44 -3.38
CA HIS A 47 -4.50 -2.70 -3.54
C HIS A 47 -3.12 -2.43 -4.12
N LEU A 48 -2.09 -2.73 -3.34
CA LEU A 48 -0.70 -2.55 -3.68
C LEU A 48 -0.03 -3.93 -3.77
N TYR A 49 0.40 -4.31 -4.96
CA TYR A 49 1.25 -5.49 -5.16
C TYR A 49 2.70 -5.05 -5.26
N ILE A 50 3.57 -5.70 -4.49
CA ILE A 50 5.01 -5.43 -4.53
C ILE A 50 5.70 -6.66 -5.11
N GLU A 51 6.28 -6.51 -6.30
CA GLU A 51 7.10 -7.52 -6.93
C GLU A 51 8.57 -7.14 -6.85
N GLU A 52 9.39 -7.99 -6.25
CA GLU A 52 10.84 -7.81 -6.24
C GLU A 52 11.48 -8.70 -7.32
N LYS A 53 12.16 -8.08 -8.30
CA LYS A 53 12.86 -8.78 -9.39
C LYS A 53 14.21 -8.13 -9.66
N LYS A 54 15.28 -8.94 -9.66
CA LYS A 54 16.64 -8.55 -10.11
C LYS A 54 17.17 -7.26 -9.43
N GLY A 55 16.90 -7.06 -8.15
CA GLY A 55 17.31 -5.85 -7.43
C GLY A 55 16.49 -4.60 -7.75
N GLN A 56 15.29 -4.78 -8.30
CA GLN A 56 14.28 -3.73 -8.44
C GLN A 56 12.98 -4.16 -7.74
N MET A 57 12.32 -3.20 -7.09
CA MET A 57 10.98 -3.37 -6.55
C MET A 57 9.97 -2.64 -7.44
N THR A 58 8.92 -3.36 -7.80
CA THR A 58 7.82 -2.86 -8.62
C THR A 58 6.56 -2.82 -7.77
N PHE A 59 6.00 -1.63 -7.62
CA PHE A 59 4.80 -1.32 -6.86
C PHE A 59 3.65 -1.12 -7.85
N ASN A 60 2.73 -2.07 -7.90
CA ASN A 60 1.50 -1.96 -8.70
C ASN A 60 0.36 -1.53 -7.77
N LEU A 61 0.01 -0.25 -7.82
CA LEU A 61 -1.08 0.36 -7.05
C LEU A 61 -2.37 0.38 -7.87
N HIS A 62 -3.43 -0.16 -7.30
CA HIS A 62 -4.79 -0.17 -7.86
C HIS A 62 -5.78 0.39 -6.84
N LEU A 63 -6.75 1.18 -7.29
CA LEU A 63 -7.86 1.62 -6.47
C LEU A 63 -9.08 0.76 -6.81
N ASP A 64 -9.50 -0.04 -5.85
CA ASP A 64 -10.66 -0.91 -5.97
C ASP A 64 -11.87 -0.17 -5.39
N GLN A 65 -12.71 0.38 -6.27
CA GLN A 65 -13.83 1.26 -5.88
C GLN A 65 -15.16 0.53 -5.64
N LYS A 66 -15.36 -0.67 -6.21
CA LYS A 66 -16.60 -1.43 -6.06
C LYS A 66 -16.38 -2.92 -6.28
N GLN A 67 -17.16 -3.73 -5.57
CA GLN A 67 -17.37 -5.13 -5.95
C GLN A 67 -18.00 -5.15 -7.34
N VAL A 68 -17.36 -5.83 -8.28
CA VAL A 68 -17.82 -5.92 -9.68
C VAL A 68 -19.24 -6.51 -9.70
N SER A 69 -20.24 -5.64 -9.79
CA SER A 69 -21.64 -6.02 -10.02
C SER A 69 -21.92 -5.71 -11.48
N TYR A 70 -21.85 -6.75 -12.33
CA TYR A 70 -22.26 -6.69 -13.73
C TYR A 70 -23.77 -6.42 -13.81
N LYS A 71 -24.18 -5.15 -13.78
CA LYS A 71 -25.40 -4.67 -14.41
C LYS A 71 -25.15 -3.26 -14.91
N GLY A 72 -25.15 -3.13 -16.24
CA GLY A 72 -24.68 -1.96 -16.97
C GLY A 72 -25.38 -0.68 -16.54
N HIS A 73 -24.59 0.33 -16.17
CA HIS A 73 -24.93 1.74 -16.32
C HIS A 73 -23.64 2.56 -16.33
N THR A 74 -23.70 3.61 -17.13
CA THR A 74 -22.60 4.36 -17.75
C THR A 74 -21.79 5.21 -16.77
N ALA A 75 -20.50 5.28 -17.07
CA ALA A 75 -19.41 6.00 -16.41
C ALA A 75 -19.71 7.46 -16.04
N HIS A 76 -19.56 7.79 -14.76
CA HIS A 76 -19.21 9.14 -14.25
C HIS A 76 -18.28 9.08 -13.00
N SER A 77 -17.60 7.96 -12.75
CA SER A 77 -16.73 7.78 -11.56
C SER A 77 -15.23 8.10 -11.81
N GLY A 78 -14.92 8.82 -12.90
CA GLY A 78 -13.57 8.82 -13.49
C GLY A 78 -12.58 9.89 -13.04
N GLU A 79 -12.99 10.95 -12.34
CA GLU A 79 -12.03 12.04 -11.98
C GLU A 79 -11.28 11.80 -10.66
N TYR A 80 -11.93 11.21 -9.66
CA TYR A 80 -11.29 10.98 -8.35
C TYR A 80 -10.29 9.82 -8.35
N ASP A 81 -10.44 8.85 -9.26
CA ASP A 81 -9.56 7.67 -9.32
C ASP A 81 -8.12 8.04 -9.68
N GLY A 82 -7.95 8.97 -10.63
CA GLY A 82 -6.63 9.43 -11.04
C GLY A 82 -5.93 10.19 -9.92
N GLU A 83 -6.60 11.20 -9.37
CA GLU A 83 -6.01 12.08 -8.37
C GLU A 83 -5.63 11.33 -7.08
N LEU A 84 -6.49 10.44 -6.57
CA LEU A 84 -6.19 9.68 -5.35
C LEU A 84 -5.03 8.69 -5.55
N VAL A 85 -4.97 8.02 -6.70
CA VAL A 85 -3.88 7.09 -7.01
C VAL A 85 -2.57 7.84 -7.24
N GLU A 86 -2.63 9.01 -7.87
CA GLU A 86 -1.45 9.88 -8.09
C GLU A 86 -0.92 10.44 -6.77
N GLN A 87 -1.78 11.01 -5.92
CA GLN A 87 -1.40 11.50 -4.59
C GLN A 87 -0.79 10.40 -3.73
N GLU A 88 -1.36 9.21 -3.74
CA GLU A 88 -0.81 8.06 -3.01
C GLU A 88 0.52 7.60 -3.65
N GLY A 89 0.64 7.63 -4.98
CA GLY A 89 1.89 7.35 -5.68
C GLY A 89 3.01 8.34 -5.35
N GLU A 90 2.70 9.63 -5.23
CA GLU A 90 3.62 10.66 -4.78
C GLU A 90 4.04 10.45 -3.32
N ARG A 91 3.09 10.07 -2.46
CA ARG A 91 3.38 9.73 -1.06
C ARG A 91 4.33 8.54 -0.95
N ILE A 92 4.10 7.49 -1.75
CA ILE A 92 5.00 6.32 -1.83
C ILE A 92 6.40 6.75 -2.26
N LYS A 93 6.52 7.57 -3.31
CA LYS A 93 7.81 8.09 -3.78
C LYS A 93 8.52 8.90 -2.69
N LYS A 94 7.79 9.75 -1.96
CA LYS A 94 8.33 10.58 -0.88
C LYS A 94 8.78 9.75 0.32
N GLU A 95 8.03 8.73 0.70
CA GLU A 95 8.41 7.81 1.78
C GLU A 95 9.70 7.07 1.42
N ILE A 96 9.81 6.61 0.18
CA ILE A 96 10.98 5.85 -0.31
C ILE A 96 12.21 6.75 -0.45
N SER A 97 12.05 8.00 -0.89
CA SER A 97 13.16 8.95 -0.96
C SER A 97 13.57 9.46 0.43
N GLY A 98 12.61 9.63 1.35
CA GLY A 98 12.84 10.10 2.72
C GLY A 98 13.38 9.04 3.68
N SER A 99 13.00 7.76 3.50
CA SER A 99 13.44 6.66 4.38
C SER A 99 14.93 6.34 4.23
N ALA A 100 15.59 6.83 3.19
CA ALA A 100 17.05 6.81 3.06
C ALA A 100 17.76 7.62 4.17
N SER A 101 17.05 8.52 4.88
CA SER A 101 17.63 9.41 5.90
C SER A 101 17.13 9.19 7.33
N ALA A 102 16.18 8.29 7.58
CA ALA A 102 15.47 8.22 8.87
C ALA A 102 15.44 6.81 9.48
N ASN A 103 16.62 6.21 9.66
CA ASN A 103 16.78 5.03 10.52
C ASN A 103 17.34 5.46 11.88
N SER A 104 16.49 6.01 12.76
CA SER A 104 16.65 5.91 14.20
C SER A 104 15.41 6.42 14.95
N ALA A 105 14.85 5.53 15.78
CA ALA A 105 13.99 5.80 16.94
C ALA A 105 12.46 5.69 16.80
N SER A 106 11.90 4.95 17.79
CA SER A 106 10.52 4.94 18.32
C SER A 106 9.48 4.09 17.56
N ALA A 107 8.64 3.25 18.18
CA ALA A 107 8.42 2.94 19.58
C ALA A 107 7.78 1.53 19.70
N PHE A 108 8.48 0.60 20.34
CA PHE A 108 7.83 -0.53 21.00
C PHE A 108 7.05 0.05 22.19
N SER A 109 5.73 0.07 22.12
CA SER A 109 4.90 0.47 23.26
C SER A 109 4.90 -0.69 24.27
N PRO A 110 5.40 -0.53 25.51
CA PRO A 110 5.31 -1.59 26.50
C PRO A 110 3.86 -1.68 27.01
N ILE A 111 3.31 -2.89 26.90
CA ILE A 111 2.02 -3.31 27.45
C ILE A 111 1.96 -2.90 28.94
N ARG A 112 1.15 -1.88 29.27
CA ARG A 112 0.82 -1.59 30.67
C ARG A 112 -0.11 -2.66 31.22
N ARG A 113 0.48 -3.71 31.78
CA ARG A 113 -0.16 -4.64 32.71
C ARG A 113 -0.40 -3.90 34.02
N ILE A 114 -1.66 -3.58 34.34
CA ILE A 114 -2.04 -3.16 35.70
C ILE A 114 -2.97 -4.23 36.24
N LYS A 115 -2.45 -5.02 37.18
CA LYS A 115 -3.24 -5.91 38.05
C LYS A 115 -4.05 -5.04 39.02
N LYS A 116 -5.30 -5.39 39.25
CA LYS A 116 -5.91 -5.35 40.58
C LYS A 116 -6.97 -6.44 40.67
#